data_AF-A0A4D5Z5J5-F1
#
_entry.id   AF-A0A4D5Z5J5-F1
#
_cell.length_a   1.000
_cell.length_b   1.000
_cell.length_c   1.000
_cell.angle_alpha   90.00
_cell.angle_beta   90.00
_cell.angle_gamma   90.00
#
_symmetry.space_group_name_H-M   'P 1'
#
loop_
_entity.id
_entity.type
_entity.pdbx_description
1 polymer ?
#
loop_
_entity_poly.entity_id
_entity_poly.type
_entity_poly.pdbx_seq_one_letter_code
_entity_poly.pdbx_strand_id
1 'polypeptide(L)' 'NRLYRQRLLFLGQDLEEEIANTIVGLMIYLSIEDPYWDQTLYINSIGGLVFPGLAVYDTINFVPPE' A
#
# COMPACT_ATOMS: atom_id res chain seq x y z
N ASN A 1 16.01 -0.46 -2.11
CA ASN A 1 15.65 0.99 -2.20
C ASN A 1 15.55 1.60 -0.82
N ARG A 2 16.19 2.76 -0.58
CA ARG A 2 16.26 3.42 0.73
C ARG A 2 14.91 4.03 1.19
N LEU A 3 13.94 4.15 0.27
CA LEU A 3 12.59 4.67 0.50
C LEU A 3 11.69 3.73 1.31
N TYR A 4 11.78 2.41 1.12
CA TYR A 4 10.97 1.46 1.89
C TYR A 4 11.33 1.44 3.39
N ARG A 5 12.57 1.81 3.75
CA ARG A 5 12.99 1.98 5.16
C ARG A 5 12.28 3.14 5.88
N GLN A 6 11.58 4.00 5.16
CA GLN A 6 10.78 5.08 5.73
C GLN A 6 9.27 4.80 5.62
N ARG A 7 8.86 3.58 5.25
CA ARG A 7 7.44 3.17 5.11
C ARG A 7 6.64 4.06 4.15
N LEU A 8 7.31 4.54 3.10
CA LEU A 8 6.71 5.36 2.06
C LEU A 8 6.38 4.50 0.84
N LEU A 9 5.09 4.39 0.56
CA LEU A 9 4.51 3.70 -0.59
C LEU A 9 4.06 4.73 -1.63
N PHE A 10 4.20 4.41 -2.92
CA PHE A 10 3.85 5.33 -4.02
C PHE A 10 3.01 4.62 -5.06
N LEU A 11 1.82 5.14 -5.32
CA LEU A 11 0.96 4.78 -6.45
C LEU A 11 1.03 5.91 -7.49
N GLY A 12 1.93 5.78 -8.46
CA GLY A 12 2.20 6.81 -9.48
C GLY A 12 1.65 6.51 -10.87
N GLN A 13 0.86 5.45 -11.00
CA GLN A 13 0.35 4.91 -12.27
C GLN A 13 -1.05 4.32 -12.07
N ASP A 14 -1.68 3.88 -13.16
CA ASP A 14 -3.04 3.32 -13.13
C ASP A 14 -3.11 2.07 -12.24
N LEU A 15 -4.22 1.92 -11.51
CA LEU A 15 -4.39 0.83 -10.56
C LEU A 15 -4.88 -0.45 -11.24
N GLU A 16 -3.93 -1.30 -11.60
CA GLU A 16 -4.16 -2.65 -12.13
C GLU A 16 -3.87 -3.73 -11.07
N GLU A 17 -4.17 -4.99 -11.40
CA GLU A 17 -4.04 -6.14 -10.48
C GLU A 17 -2.61 -6.31 -9.95
N GLU A 18 -1.60 -6.24 -10.81
CA GLU A 18 -0.20 -6.42 -10.42
C GLU A 18 0.27 -5.34 -9.42
N ILE A 19 -0.12 -4.10 -9.68
CA ILE A 19 0.27 -2.93 -8.88
C ILE A 19 -0.43 -2.97 -7.53
N ALA A 20 -1.73 -3.28 -7.52
CA ALA A 20 -2.49 -3.45 -6.29
C ALA A 20 -1.91 -4.58 -5.43
N ASN A 21 -1.63 -5.75 -6.03
CA ASN A 21 -1.02 -6.88 -5.31
C ASN A 21 0.35 -6.50 -4.72
N THR A 22 1.13 -5.69 -5.44
CA THR A 22 2.42 -5.18 -4.95
C THR A 22 2.24 -4.25 -3.75
N ILE A 23 1.31 -3.29 -3.84
CA ILE A 23 1.02 -2.34 -2.74
C ILE A 23 0.51 -3.09 -1.51
N VAL A 24 -0.46 -3.99 -1.69
CA VAL A 24 -1.01 -4.82 -0.61
C VAL A 24 0.07 -5.65 0.06
N GLY A 25 0.90 -6.35 -0.72
CA GLY A 25 2.00 -7.16 -0.19
C GLY A 25 3.01 -6.34 0.60
N LEU A 26 3.35 -5.14 0.13
CA LEU A 26 4.26 -4.24 0.84
C LEU A 26 3.65 -3.71 2.15
N MET A 27 2.37 -3.34 2.15
CA MET A 27 1.68 -2.90 3.37
C MET A 27 1.66 -3.99 4.44
N ILE A 28 1.33 -5.23 4.04
CA ILE A 28 1.35 -6.39 4.95
C ILE A 28 2.78 -6.63 5.46
N TYR A 29 3.77 -6.61 4.57
CA TYR A 29 5.17 -6.79 4.94
C TYR A 29 5.64 -5.76 5.99
N LEU A 30 5.34 -4.47 5.78
CA LEU A 30 5.72 -3.40 6.71
C LEU A 30 5.00 -3.54 8.07
N SER A 31 3.74 -3.98 8.06
CA SER A 31 2.99 -4.24 9.30
C SER A 31 3.59 -5.39 10.13
N ILE A 32 4.12 -6.42 9.46
CA ILE A 32 4.79 -7.55 10.11
C ILE A 32 6.18 -7.16 10.61
N GLU A 33 6.89 -6.30 9.87
CA GLU A 33 8.24 -5.85 10.23
C GLU A 33 8.24 -5.04 11.54
N ASP A 34 7.29 -4.11 11.70
CA ASP A 34 7.04 -3.44 12.98
C ASP A 34 5.63 -2.82 12.97
N PRO A 35 4.70 -3.27 13.84
CA PRO A 35 3.30 -2.86 13.80
C PRO A 35 3.02 -1.49 14.44
N TYR A 36 3.99 -0.88 15.13
CA TYR A 36 3.78 0.39 15.86
C TYR A 36 4.06 1.63 15.01
N TRP A 37 4.68 1.44 13.85
CA TRP A 37 5.17 2.55 13.05
C TRP A 37 4.29 2.79 11.83
N ASP A 38 3.81 4.03 11.73
CA ASP A 38 2.88 4.44 10.70
C ASP A 38 3.46 4.32 9.27
N GLN A 39 2.58 4.09 8.30
CA GLN A 39 2.94 3.98 6.89
C GLN A 39 2.16 4.99 6.05
N THR A 40 2.80 5.54 5.02
CA THR A 40 2.19 6.57 4.17
C THR A 40 2.13 6.12 2.72
N LEU A 41 0.93 6.14 2.15
CA LEU A 41 0.68 5.89 0.72
C LEU A 41 0.47 7.22 -0.01
N TYR A 42 1.40 7.59 -0.87
CA TYR A 42 1.25 8.71 -1.80
C TYR A 42 0.52 8.27 -3.07
N ILE A 43 -0.52 9.00 -3.44
CA ILE A 43 -1.36 8.70 -4.60
C ILE A 43 -1.19 9.81 -5.63
N ASN A 44 -0.66 9.44 -6.79
CA ASN A 44 -0.60 10.23 -8.01
C ASN A 44 -1.05 9.34 -9.18
N SER A 45 -2.34 9.01 -9.19
CA SER A 45 -2.96 8.12 -10.16
C SER A 45 -4.33 8.67 -10.55
N ILE A 46 -4.72 8.46 -11.81
CA ILE A 46 -6.07 8.79 -12.29
C ILE A 46 -7.11 7.74 -11.88
N GLY A 47 -6.69 6.67 -11.21
CA GLY A 47 -7.55 5.56 -10.77
C GLY A 47 -7.22 4.26 -11.52
N GLY A 48 -8.21 3.40 -11.68
CA GLY A 48 -8.05 2.10 -12.34
C GLY A 48 -9.21 1.16 -12.06
N LEU A 49 -8.90 -0.12 -11.88
CA LEU A 49 -9.88 -1.17 -11.65
C LEU A 49 -10.44 -1.11 -10.22
N VAL A 50 -11.76 -1.32 -10.11
CA VAL A 50 -12.48 -1.23 -8.82
C VAL A 50 -12.06 -2.33 -7.85
N PHE A 51 -11.98 -3.59 -8.29
CA PHE A 51 -11.64 -4.72 -7.40
C PHE A 51 -10.21 -4.64 -6.84
N PRO A 52 -9.17 -4.32 -7.64
CA PRO A 52 -7.84 -3.99 -7.12
C PRO A 52 -7.86 -2.81 -6.14
N GLY A 53 -8.67 -1.77 -6.40
CA GLY A 53 -8.91 -0.67 -5.48
C GLY A 53 -9.48 -1.11 -4.13
N LEU A 54 -10.46 -2.02 -4.15
CA LEU A 54 -11.04 -2.59 -2.93
C LEU A 54 -10.00 -3.40 -2.15
N ALA A 55 -9.16 -4.19 -2.82
CA ALA A 55 -8.10 -4.94 -2.13
C ALA A 55 -7.11 -4.01 -1.39
N VAL A 56 -6.72 -2.90 -2.02
CA VAL A 56 -5.88 -1.88 -1.38
C VAL A 56 -6.63 -1.23 -0.21
N TYR A 57 -7.88 -0.85 -0.40
CA TYR A 57 -8.72 -0.23 0.64
C TYR A 57 -8.90 -1.13 1.87
N ASP A 58 -9.21 -2.40 1.65
CA ASP A 58 -9.38 -3.38 2.73
C ASP A 58 -8.06 -3.57 3.49
N THR A 59 -6.93 -3.57 2.76
CA THR A 59 -5.61 -3.67 3.38
C THR A 59 -5.29 -2.46 4.26
N ILE A 60 -5.63 -1.24 3.84
CA ILE A 60 -5.45 -0.03 4.68
C ILE A 60 -6.13 -0.18 6.03
N ASN A 61 -7.34 -0.74 6.04
CA ASN A 61 -8.10 -0.96 7.27
C ASN A 61 -7.63 -2.19 8.07
N PHE A 62 -6.92 -3.13 7.43
CA PHE A 62 -6.40 -4.34 8.07
C PHE A 62 -5.07 -4.13 8.78
N VAL A 63 -4.24 -3.17 8.34
CA VAL A 63 -2.92 -2.90 8.92
C VAL A 63 -2.77 -1.52 9.61
N PRO A 64 -3.71 -1.09 10.47
CA PRO A 64 -3.51 0.12 11.25
C PRO A 64 -2.34 -0.06 12.25
N PRO A 65 -1.61 1.00 12.59
CA PRO A 65 -0.61 0.94 13.65
C PRO A 65 -1.27 0.56 14.98
N GLU A 66 -0.63 -0.29 15.78
CA GLU A 66 -1.03 -0.58 17.17
C GLU A 66 -0.74 0.59 18.12
#